data_AF-A0A9W7BYV5-F1
#
_entry.id   AF-A0A9W7BYV5-F1
#
_cell.length_a   1.000
_cell.length_b   1.000
_cell.length_c   1.000
_cell.angle_alpha   90.00
_cell.angle_beta   90.00
_cell.angle_gamma   90.00
#
_symmetry.space_group_name_H-M   'P 1'
#
loop_
_entity.id
_entity.type
_entity.pdbx_description
1 polymer ?
#
loop_
_entity_poly.entity_id
_entity_poly.type
_entity_poly.pdbx_seq_one_letter_code
_entity_poly.pdbx_strand_id
1 'polypeptide(L)'
;MSWTPNGYVWTEEEEDALLKGVGKYGLDFERIRGDNGKVLAYRNPSALKQHLYRKYPAKLKELRAVTPWKGNHVAWTAEQDAALKRGIKEYGKDWDEIHKSENKVLGRRTLGTLQLRYYRHLK
;
A
#
# COMPACT_ATOMS: atom_id res chain seq x y z
N MET A 1 25.22 0.00 -32.71
CA MET A 1 24.68 -1.10 -31.88
C MET A 1 25.25 -0.93 -30.48
N SER A 2 24.49 -0.34 -29.56
CA SER A 2 24.95 -0.06 -28.19
C SER A 2 24.57 -1.22 -27.26
N TRP A 3 25.57 -1.95 -26.79
CA TRP A 3 25.47 -3.03 -25.82
C TRP A 3 25.49 -2.44 -24.39
N THR A 4 24.48 -2.76 -23.57
CA THR A 4 24.49 -2.46 -22.13
C THR A 4 24.38 -3.77 -21.31
N PRO A 5 25.34 -4.05 -20.42
CA PRO A 5 25.36 -5.27 -19.60
C PRO A 5 24.47 -5.12 -18.36
N ASN A 6 23.18 -5.39 -18.53
CA ASN A 6 22.15 -5.83 -17.56
C ASN A 6 20.75 -5.54 -18.15
N GLY A 7 20.59 -5.92 -19.41
CA GLY A 7 19.52 -5.49 -20.30
C GLY A 7 18.21 -6.24 -20.09
N TYR A 8 17.42 -5.85 -19.08
CA TYR A 8 15.99 -6.15 -19.07
C TYR A 8 15.21 -4.98 -19.68
N VAL A 9 15.45 -4.75 -20.98
CA VAL A 9 14.74 -3.77 -21.80
C VAL A 9 13.24 -4.08 -21.73
N TRP A 10 12.41 -3.05 -21.56
CA TRP A 10 10.96 -3.20 -21.60
C TRP A 10 10.50 -3.39 -23.04
N THR A 11 9.75 -4.46 -23.30
CA THR A 11 9.13 -4.65 -24.61
C THR A 11 7.86 -3.81 -24.74
N GLU A 12 7.46 -3.48 -25.96
CA GLU A 12 6.22 -2.73 -26.21
C GLU A 12 4.99 -3.46 -25.65
N GLU A 13 4.99 -4.80 -25.69
CA GLU A 13 3.94 -5.64 -25.11
C GLU A 13 3.87 -5.51 -23.57
N GLU A 14 5.01 -5.44 -22.89
CA GLU A 14 5.05 -5.23 -21.43
C GLU A 14 4.58 -3.81 -21.07
N GLU A 15 4.88 -2.82 -21.90
CA GLU A 15 4.46 -1.43 -21.69
C GLU A 15 2.95 -1.24 -21.91
N ASP A 16 2.39 -1.83 -22.96
CA ASP A 16 0.95 -1.82 -23.22
C ASP A 16 0.19 -2.50 -22.07
N ALA A 17 0.66 -3.69 -21.67
CA ALA A 17 0.09 -4.43 -20.54
C ALA A 17 0.13 -3.63 -19.23
N LEU A 18 1.23 -2.92 -18.98
CA LEU A 18 1.37 -2.03 -17.82
C LEU A 18 0.39 -0.86 -17.89
N LEU A 19 0.32 -0.13 -19.01
CA LEU A 19 -0.56 1.03 -19.16
C LEU A 19 -2.04 0.64 -19.07
N LYS A 20 -2.43 -0.46 -19.72
CA LYS A 20 -3.78 -1.01 -19.67
C LYS A 20 -4.16 -1.47 -18.25
N GLY A 21 -3.26 -2.17 -17.58
CA GLY A 21 -3.44 -2.60 -16.19
C GLY A 21 -3.58 -1.42 -15.24
N VAL A 22 -2.75 -0.38 -15.41
CA VAL A 22 -2.81 0.85 -14.63
C VAL A 22 -4.13 1.60 -14.85
N GLY A 23 -4.67 1.60 -16.07
CA GLY A 23 -5.99 2.16 -16.35
C GLY A 23 -7.13 1.38 -15.68
N LYS A 24 -7.00 0.05 -15.55
CA LYS A 24 -8.03 -0.84 -14.99
C LYS A 24 -7.99 -0.94 -13.46
N TYR A 25 -6.79 -0.97 -12.87
CA TYR A 25 -6.58 -1.26 -11.45
C TYR A 25 -5.87 -0.13 -10.68
N GLY A 26 -5.48 0.96 -11.34
CA GLY A 26 -4.77 2.07 -10.71
C GLY A 26 -3.31 1.73 -10.39
N LEU A 27 -2.85 2.10 -9.19
CA LEU A 27 -1.48 1.84 -8.73
C LEU A 27 -1.31 0.47 -8.04
N ASP A 28 -2.21 -0.48 -8.29
CA ASP A 28 -2.16 -1.83 -7.74
C ASP A 28 -1.31 -2.76 -8.64
N PHE A 29 0.00 -2.63 -8.51
CA PHE A 29 0.97 -3.36 -9.34
C PHE A 29 0.95 -4.89 -9.13
N GLU A 30 0.50 -5.37 -7.97
CA GLU A 30 0.33 -6.80 -7.70
C GLU A 30 -0.81 -7.35 -8.55
N ARG A 31 -1.94 -6.64 -8.57
CA ARG A 31 -3.11 -7.03 -9.36
C ARG A 31 -2.85 -6.90 -10.86
N ILE A 32 -2.14 -5.84 -11.28
CA ILE A 32 -1.71 -5.65 -12.68
C ILE A 32 -0.83 -6.79 -13.13
N ARG A 33 0.13 -7.22 -12.29
CA ARG A 33 0.99 -8.36 -12.59
C ARG A 33 0.19 -9.66 -12.70
N GLY A 34 -0.74 -9.89 -11.78
CA GLY A 34 -1.58 -11.10 -11.77
C GLY A 34 -2.51 -11.20 -12.98
N ASP A 35 -3.12 -10.09 -13.41
CA ASP A 35 -4.06 -10.06 -14.55
C ASP A 35 -3.36 -10.22 -15.91
N ASN A 36 -2.11 -9.76 -16.02
CA ASN A 36 -1.34 -9.78 -17.27
C ASN A 36 -0.54 -11.09 -17.50
N GLY A 37 -0.78 -12.13 -16.69
CA GLY A 37 -0.23 -13.47 -16.91
C GLY A 37 1.30 -13.51 -17.09
N LYS A 38 1.78 -14.29 -18.08
CA LYS A 38 3.22 -14.47 -18.36
C LYS A 38 3.95 -13.19 -18.80
N VAL A 39 3.23 -12.20 -19.33
CA VAL A 39 3.81 -10.96 -19.90
C VAL A 39 4.51 -10.15 -18.81
N LEU A 40 3.85 -9.95 -17.67
CA LEU A 40 4.42 -9.23 -16.52
C LEU A 40 4.85 -10.15 -15.38
N ALA A 41 4.65 -11.47 -15.48
CA ALA A 41 4.97 -12.43 -14.42
C ALA A 41 6.44 -12.36 -13.95
N TYR A 42 7.37 -12.12 -14.88
CA TYR A 42 8.81 -12.05 -14.60
C TYR A 42 9.24 -10.68 -14.03
N ARG A 43 8.40 -9.65 -14.11
CA ARG A 43 8.68 -8.33 -13.57
C ARG A 43 8.24 -8.24 -12.12
N ASN A 44 9.16 -7.85 -11.26
CA ASN A 44 8.83 -7.50 -9.88
C ASN A 44 7.87 -6.29 -9.89
N PRO A 45 6.81 -6.26 -9.06
CA PRO A 45 5.94 -5.09 -8.89
C PRO A 45 6.71 -3.77 -8.64
N SER A 46 7.86 -3.84 -7.97
CA SER A 46 8.77 -2.71 -7.79
C SER A 46 9.37 -2.21 -9.11
N ALA A 47 9.67 -3.12 -10.05
CA ALA A 47 10.14 -2.77 -11.39
C ALA A 47 9.03 -2.12 -12.22
N LEU A 48 7.79 -2.63 -12.14
CA LEU A 48 6.61 -2.01 -12.78
C LEU A 48 6.43 -0.57 -12.32
N LYS A 49 6.48 -0.36 -10.99
CA LYS A 49 6.41 0.96 -10.37
C LYS A 49 7.55 1.87 -10.82
N GLN A 50 8.80 1.39 -10.76
CA GLN A 50 9.97 2.17 -11.14
C GLN A 50 9.90 2.60 -12.60
N HIS A 51 9.48 1.71 -13.49
CA HIS A 51 9.34 1.99 -14.91
C HIS A 51 8.27 3.06 -15.19
N LEU A 52 7.07 2.88 -14.63
CA LEU A 52 5.99 3.87 -14.73
C LEU A 52 6.44 5.24 -14.22
N TYR A 53 7.17 5.27 -13.10
CA TYR A 53 7.59 6.52 -12.45
C TYR A 53 8.66 7.25 -13.27
N ARG A 54 9.56 6.51 -13.92
CA ARG A 54 10.62 7.08 -14.76
C ARG A 54 10.10 7.54 -16.11
N LYS A 55 9.25 6.75 -16.76
CA LYS A 55 8.81 7.00 -18.14
C LYS A 55 7.54 7.86 -18.23
N TYR A 56 6.63 7.76 -17.26
CA TYR A 56 5.31 8.42 -17.30
C TYR A 56 4.99 9.21 -16.01
N PRO A 57 5.80 10.25 -15.66
CA PRO A 57 5.57 11.04 -14.45
C PRO A 57 4.24 11.82 -14.49
N ALA A 58 3.78 12.26 -15.67
CA ALA A 58 2.50 12.94 -15.82
C ALA A 58 1.32 12.00 -15.54
N LYS A 59 1.35 10.79 -16.10
CA LYS A 59 0.33 9.76 -15.86
C LYS A 59 0.25 9.39 -14.39
N LEU A 60 1.38 9.32 -13.69
CA LEU A 60 1.42 9.08 -12.25
C LEU A 60 0.68 10.19 -11.46
N LYS A 61 0.83 11.47 -11.85
CA LYS A 61 0.11 12.57 -11.21
C LYS A 61 -1.40 12.44 -11.42
N GLU A 62 -1.84 12.13 -12.64
CA GLU A 62 -3.26 11.86 -12.94
C GLU A 62 -3.81 10.70 -12.09
N LEU A 63 -3.09 9.57 -12.07
CA LEU A 63 -3.53 8.38 -11.34
C LEU A 63 -3.56 8.61 -9.85
N ARG A 64 -2.63 9.37 -9.27
CA ARG A 64 -2.67 9.75 -7.85
C ARG A 64 -3.82 10.68 -7.51
N ALA A 65 -4.29 11.50 -8.46
CA ALA A 65 -5.46 12.33 -8.28
C ALA A 65 -6.76 11.51 -8.32
N VAL A 66 -6.83 10.50 -9.19
CA VAL A 66 -8.03 9.67 -9.40
C VAL A 66 -8.12 8.49 -8.42
N THR A 67 -6.98 7.88 -8.08
CA THR A 67 -6.90 6.75 -7.15
C THR A 67 -6.30 7.23 -5.82
N PRO A 68 -7.12 7.52 -4.80
CA PRO A 68 -6.59 7.75 -3.47
C PRO A 68 -5.89 6.47 -3.03
N TRP A 69 -4.59 6.59 -2.74
CA TRP A 69 -3.79 5.49 -2.22
C TRP A 69 -4.50 4.91 -1.00
N LYS A 70 -4.99 3.67 -1.09
CA LYS A 70 -5.48 2.90 0.06
C LYS A 70 -4.31 2.44 0.91
N GLY A 71 -3.47 3.38 1.31
CA GLY A 71 -2.48 3.12 2.33
C GLY A 71 -3.19 2.62 3.58
N ASN A 72 -2.58 1.65 4.24
CA ASN A 72 -2.96 1.27 5.61
C ASN A 72 -2.79 2.42 6.63
N HIS A 73 -2.37 3.61 6.17
CA HIS A 73 -2.42 4.86 6.90
C HIS A 73 -3.83 5.45 6.90
N VAL A 74 -4.84 4.66 7.27
CA VAL A 74 -6.06 5.25 7.79
C VAL A 74 -5.62 6.15 8.94
N ALA A 75 -5.98 7.43 8.92
CA ALA A 75 -5.67 8.33 10.03
C ALA A 75 -6.35 7.78 11.30
N TRP A 76 -5.73 7.97 12.46
CA TRP A 76 -6.40 7.63 13.72
C TRP A 76 -7.57 8.59 13.93
N THR A 77 -8.77 8.05 14.11
CA THR A 77 -9.94 8.87 14.45
C THR A 77 -9.98 9.13 15.96
N ALA A 78 -10.68 10.18 16.38
CA ALA A 78 -10.87 10.48 17.80
C ALA A 78 -11.54 9.32 18.56
N GLU A 79 -12.45 8.59 17.90
CA GLU A 79 -13.10 7.40 18.45
C GLU A 79 -12.10 6.27 18.70
N GLN A 80 -11.14 6.07 17.79
CA GLN A 80 -10.08 5.07 17.95
C GLN A 80 -9.12 5.42 19.08
N ASP A 81 -8.76 6.69 19.22
CA ASP A 81 -7.93 7.15 20.36
C ASP A 81 -8.68 7.02 21.69
N ALA A 82 -9.99 7.30 21.71
CA ALA A 82 -10.82 7.11 22.91
C ALA A 82 -10.94 5.64 23.31
N ALA A 83 -11.18 4.75 22.34
CA ALA A 83 -11.20 3.30 22.54
C ALA A 83 -9.86 2.79 23.09
N LEU A 84 -8.75 3.24 22.50
CA LEU A 84 -7.41 2.87 22.97
C LEU A 84 -7.16 3.34 24.41
N LYS A 85 -7.56 4.57 24.78
CA LYS A 85 -7.43 5.06 26.16
C LYS A 85 -8.30 4.28 27.16
N ARG A 86 -9.53 3.90 26.78
CA ARG A 86 -10.40 3.06 27.62
C ARG A 86 -9.79 1.69 27.84
N GLY A 87 -9.37 1.02 26.77
CA GLY A 87 -8.73 -0.28 26.84
C GLY A 87 -7.46 -0.26 27.69
N ILE A 88 -6.63 0.79 27.60
CA ILE A 88 -5.44 0.94 28.45
C ILE A 88 -5.81 1.12 29.93
N LYS A 89 -6.92 1.82 30.23
CA LYS A 89 -7.39 2.00 31.60
C LYS A 89 -7.89 0.70 32.22
N GLU A 90 -8.51 -0.17 31.42
CA GLU A 90 -9.12 -1.42 31.87
C GLU A 90 -8.14 -2.61 31.89
N TYR A 91 -7.32 -2.74 30.84
CA TYR A 91 -6.41 -3.87 30.62
C TYR A 91 -4.92 -3.49 30.70
N GLY A 92 -4.59 -2.24 31.02
CA GLY A 92 -3.19 -1.79 31.11
C GLY A 92 -2.48 -1.78 29.76
N LYS A 93 -1.35 -2.49 29.65
CA LYS A 93 -0.55 -2.59 28.42
C LYS A 93 -0.76 -3.92 27.68
N ASP A 94 -1.88 -4.61 27.95
CA ASP A 94 -2.25 -5.83 27.26
C ASP A 94 -2.93 -5.53 25.92
N TRP A 95 -2.09 -5.25 24.91
CA TRP A 95 -2.54 -4.87 23.57
C TRP A 95 -3.41 -5.91 22.89
N ASP A 96 -3.21 -7.19 23.19
CA ASP A 96 -4.00 -8.29 22.62
C ASP A 96 -5.46 -8.21 23.10
N GLU A 97 -5.66 -7.95 24.38
CA GLU A 97 -6.97 -7.85 24.99
C GLU A 97 -7.67 -6.53 24.63
N ILE A 98 -6.91 -5.44 24.52
CA ILE A 98 -7.40 -4.16 23.98
C ILE A 98 -7.85 -4.32 22.52
N HIS A 99 -7.06 -5.02 21.71
CA HIS A 99 -7.39 -5.27 20.31
C HIS A 99 -8.64 -6.16 20.18
N LYS A 100 -8.81 -7.17 21.04
CA LYS A 100 -10.00 -8.03 21.05
C LYS A 100 -11.26 -7.28 21.50
N SER A 101 -11.18 -6.57 22.61
CA SER A 101 -12.32 -5.83 23.21
C SER A 101 -12.81 -4.70 22.32
N GLU A 102 -11.89 -3.91 21.75
CA GLU A 102 -12.21 -2.73 20.93
C GLU A 102 -12.04 -3.00 19.42
N ASN A 103 -12.01 -4.27 18.99
CA ASN A 103 -11.83 -4.69 17.59
C ASN A 103 -12.82 -4.00 16.64
N LYS A 104 -14.05 -3.75 17.12
CA LYS A 104 -15.10 -3.09 16.34
C LYS A 104 -14.73 -1.66 15.93
N VAL A 105 -13.99 -0.94 16.78
CA VAL A 105 -13.60 0.46 16.56
C VAL A 105 -12.18 0.55 15.97
N LEU A 106 -11.28 -0.30 16.46
CA LEU A 106 -9.89 -0.36 16.02
C LEU A 106 -9.75 -1.02 14.64
N GLY A 107 -10.70 -1.83 14.20
CA GLY A 107 -10.73 -2.39 12.85
C GLY A 107 -9.48 -3.22 12.52
N ARG A 108 -8.88 -3.00 11.34
CA ARG A 108 -7.69 -3.77 10.87
C ARG A 108 -6.35 -3.33 11.49
N ARG A 109 -6.35 -2.62 12.62
CA ARG A 109 -5.13 -2.11 13.27
C ARG A 109 -4.39 -3.26 13.93
N THR A 110 -3.11 -3.44 13.63
CA THR A 110 -2.31 -4.48 14.30
C THR A 110 -1.89 -4.05 15.70
N LEU A 111 -1.52 -5.02 16.54
CA LEU A 111 -0.96 -4.78 17.88
C LEU A 111 0.20 -3.76 17.85
N GLY A 112 1.08 -3.88 16.85
CA GLY A 112 2.18 -2.94 16.65
C GLY A 112 1.71 -1.51 16.36
N THR A 113 0.59 -1.33 15.65
CA THR A 113 0.03 0.02 15.42
C THR A 113 -0.58 0.64 16.67
N LEU A 114 -1.18 -0.16 17.56
CA LEU A 114 -1.70 0.29 18.86
C LEU A 114 -0.55 0.77 19.77
N GLN A 115 0.49 -0.06 19.89
CA GLN A 115 1.71 0.27 20.64
C GLN A 115 2.36 1.55 20.12
N LEU A 116 2.55 1.65 18.81
CA LEU A 116 3.16 2.81 18.17
C LEU A 116 2.34 4.08 18.41
N ARG A 117 1.00 3.98 18.35
CA ARG A 117 0.10 5.12 18.62
C ARG A 117 0.22 5.59 20.06
N TYR A 118 0.21 4.66 21.01
CA TYR A 118 0.35 4.99 22.43
C TYR A 118 1.66 5.72 22.70
N TYR A 119 2.80 5.14 22.32
CA TYR A 119 4.11 5.73 22.61
C TYR A 119 4.39 7.06 21.91
N ARG A 120 3.80 7.30 20.73
CA ARG A 120 4.06 8.52 19.95
C ARG A 120 3.06 9.65 20.19
N HIS A 121 1.85 9.34 20.63
CA HIS A 121 0.76 10.32 20.65
C HIS A 121 -0.10 10.33 21.92
N LEU A 122 -0.07 9.28 22.75
CA LEU A 122 -0.97 9.16 23.91
C LEU A 122 -0.24 8.95 25.25
N LYS A 123 1.09 8.84 25.25
CA LYS A 123 1.94 8.78 26.45
C LYS A 123 2.10 10.16 27.07
#